data_AF-A0A2W4SN38-F1
#
_entry.id   AF-A0A2W4SN38-F1
#
_cell.length_a   1.000
_cell.length_b   1.000
_cell.length_c   1.000
_cell.angle_alpha   90.00
_cell.angle_beta   90.00
_cell.angle_gamma   90.00
#
_symmetry.space_group_name_H-M   'P 1'
#
loop_
_entity.id
_entity.type
_entity.pdbx_description
1 polymer ?
#
loop_
_entity_poly.entity_id
_entity_poly.type
_entity_poly.pdbx_seq_one_letter_code
_entity_poly.pdbx_strand_id
1 'polypeptide(L)'
;MRFINPKTDLAFKKIFGSDASHEILIDFLDSLLYASRGIIADLEIIIQHARDLTAIPTEFANVAPLRCAFDLANTAQLTQEEEEELEKREIFIHDQRNAIIKAMKQGIEQGIEQGVQAEKIAIARNLLDVLDDATISAKTGMAEEEAASLRGNSG
;
A
#
# COMPACT_ATOMS: atom_id res chain seq x y z
N MET A 1 -20.59 -25.65 18.96
CA MET A 1 -19.75 -24.44 19.02
C MET A 1 -19.05 -24.31 17.68
N ARG A 2 -19.18 -23.17 17.00
CA ARG A 2 -18.57 -22.94 15.67
C ARG A 2 -17.17 -22.38 15.91
N PHE A 3 -16.18 -22.99 15.27
CA PHE A 3 -14.77 -22.67 15.49
C PHE A 3 -14.31 -21.55 14.57
N ILE A 4 -13.42 -20.72 15.08
CA ILE A 4 -12.84 -19.57 14.38
C ILE A 4 -11.62 -20.05 13.63
N ASN A 5 -11.56 -19.68 12.36
CA ASN A 5 -10.38 -19.93 11.56
C ASN A 5 -9.43 -18.72 11.70
N PRO A 6 -8.27 -18.86 12.37
CA PRO A 6 -7.30 -17.77 12.51
C PRO A 6 -6.70 -17.35 11.15
N LYS A 7 -6.93 -18.13 10.08
CA LYS A 7 -6.61 -17.75 8.71
C LYS A 7 -7.66 -16.84 8.05
N THR A 8 -8.80 -16.57 8.69
CA THR A 8 -9.87 -15.70 8.16
C THR A 8 -10.21 -14.54 9.09
N ASP A 9 -9.76 -14.56 10.35
CA ASP A 9 -10.05 -13.47 11.29
C ASP A 9 -9.15 -12.25 11.03
N LEU A 10 -9.76 -11.18 10.50
CA LEU A 10 -9.09 -9.94 10.09
C LEU A 10 -8.48 -9.19 11.28
N ALA A 11 -9.14 -9.21 12.44
CA ALA A 11 -8.63 -8.55 13.63
C ALA A 11 -7.38 -9.30 14.14
N PHE A 12 -7.42 -10.63 14.18
CA PHE A 12 -6.28 -11.46 14.55
C PHE A 12 -5.10 -11.29 13.59
N LYS A 13 -5.33 -11.31 12.27
CA LYS A 13 -4.27 -11.03 11.26
C LYS A 13 -3.71 -9.61 11.38
N LYS A 14 -4.55 -8.60 11.65
CA LYS A 14 -4.07 -7.21 11.78
C LYS A 14 -3.26 -6.98 13.05
N ILE A 15 -3.57 -7.70 14.12
CA ILE A 15 -2.89 -7.56 15.41
C ILE A 15 -1.64 -8.45 15.47
N PHE A 16 -1.68 -9.66 14.90
CA PHE A 16 -0.64 -10.69 15.08
C PHE A 16 -0.03 -11.25 13.78
N GLY A 17 -0.50 -10.84 12.61
CA GLY A 17 -0.12 -11.42 11.32
C GLY A 17 1.09 -10.77 10.62
N SER A 18 1.86 -9.94 11.32
CA SER A 18 3.08 -9.32 10.80
C SER A 18 4.31 -9.79 11.57
N ASP A 19 5.49 -9.80 10.95
CA ASP A 19 6.74 -10.16 11.63
C ASP A 19 7.04 -9.23 12.82
N ALA A 20 6.57 -7.98 12.76
CA ALA A 20 6.69 -6.98 13.81
C ALA A 20 5.76 -7.21 15.01
N SER A 21 4.74 -8.07 14.88
CA SER A 21 3.79 -8.37 15.96
C SER A 21 4.19 -9.58 16.82
N HIS A 22 5.37 -10.16 16.59
CA HIS A 22 5.86 -11.31 17.36
C HIS A 22 6.01 -11.01 18.85
N GLU A 23 6.61 -9.87 19.22
CA GLU A 23 6.78 -9.49 20.63
C GLU A 23 5.42 -9.21 21.30
N ILE A 24 4.50 -8.56 20.57
CA ILE A 24 3.13 -8.29 21.05
C ILE A 24 2.36 -9.60 21.24
N LEU A 25 2.56 -10.58 20.36
CA LEU A 25 1.97 -11.91 20.48
C LEU A 25 2.52 -12.64 21.70
N ILE A 26 3.82 -12.56 21.97
CA ILE A 26 4.46 -13.14 23.15
C ILE A 26 3.91 -12.48 24.43
N ASP A 27 3.90 -11.15 24.52
CA ASP A 27 3.38 -10.42 25.68
C ASP A 27 1.90 -10.70 25.93
N PHE A 28 1.10 -10.81 24.86
CA PHE A 28 -0.30 -11.20 24.92
C PHE A 28 -0.46 -12.62 25.46
N LEU A 29 0.32 -13.58 24.95
CA LEU A 29 0.30 -14.98 25.40
C LEU A 29 0.77 -15.12 26.85
N ASP A 30 1.83 -14.42 27.25
CA ASP A 30 2.32 -14.39 28.63
C ASP A 30 1.27 -13.80 29.59
N SER A 31 0.58 -12.74 29.17
CA SER A 31 -0.51 -12.13 29.93
C SER A 31 -1.72 -13.06 30.07
N LEU A 32 -2.05 -13.82 29.02
CA LEU A 32 -3.14 -14.80 29.05
C LEU A 32 -2.80 -16.03 29.89
N LEU A 33 -1.58 -16.55 29.80
CA LEU A 33 -1.18 -17.80 30.45
C LEU A 33 -1.06 -17.67 31.97
N TYR A 34 -1.05 -16.44 32.50
CA TYR A 34 -0.74 -16.09 33.87
C TYR A 34 0.66 -16.59 34.30
N ALA A 35 1.41 -15.77 35.03
CA ALA A 35 2.80 -15.94 35.45
C ALA A 35 3.17 -17.23 36.24
N SER A 36 2.33 -18.27 36.23
CA SER A 36 2.50 -19.53 36.94
C SER A 36 3.20 -20.64 36.15
N ARG A 37 3.52 -20.45 34.85
CA ARG A 37 4.23 -21.46 34.02
C ARG A 37 5.52 -21.00 33.33
N GLY A 38 5.95 -19.76 33.57
CA GLY A 38 7.16 -19.18 32.96
C GLY A 38 6.86 -18.18 31.84
N ILE A 39 7.87 -17.40 31.48
CA ILE A 39 7.86 -16.42 30.38
C ILE A 39 8.17 -17.18 29.08
N ILE A 40 7.40 -16.97 28.03
CA ILE A 40 7.70 -17.53 26.71
C ILE A 40 9.00 -16.89 26.20
N ALA A 41 10.06 -17.68 26.15
CA ALA A 41 11.37 -17.21 25.70
C ALA A 41 11.54 -17.26 24.17
N ASP A 42 10.77 -18.11 23.50
CA ASP A 42 10.80 -18.29 22.05
C ASP A 42 9.46 -18.84 21.54
N LEU A 43 9.08 -18.48 20.32
CA LEU A 43 7.80 -18.83 19.70
C LEU A 43 8.00 -19.22 18.24
N GLU A 44 7.75 -20.48 17.89
CA GLU A 44 7.74 -20.96 16.51
C GLU A 44 6.30 -21.17 16.01
N ILE A 45 5.90 -20.42 14.98
CA ILE A 45 4.56 -20.54 14.37
C ILE A 45 4.60 -21.57 13.23
N ILE A 46 4.10 -22.78 13.47
CA ILE A 46 4.04 -23.84 12.45
C ILE A 46 2.75 -23.72 11.64
N ILE A 47 2.82 -23.09 10.46
CA ILE A 47 1.67 -22.87 9.57
C ILE A 47 1.35 -24.08 8.67
N GLN A 48 2.30 -25.02 8.53
CA GLN A 48 2.29 -26.08 7.50
C GLN A 48 1.04 -26.98 7.52
N HIS A 49 0.41 -27.18 8.68
CA HIS A 49 -0.82 -27.98 8.82
C HIS A 49 -2.03 -27.17 9.30
N ALA A 50 -1.92 -25.84 9.39
CA ALA A 50 -3.00 -25.02 9.95
C ALA A 50 -4.26 -24.97 9.06
N ARG A 51 -4.20 -25.48 7.81
CA ARG A 51 -5.39 -25.68 6.95
C ARG A 51 -6.10 -27.00 7.26
N ASP A 52 -5.41 -27.94 7.90
CA ASP A 52 -5.90 -29.29 8.22
C ASP A 52 -6.56 -29.34 9.62
N LEU A 53 -6.40 -28.28 10.43
CA LEU A 53 -7.15 -28.11 11.67
C LEU A 53 -8.62 -27.84 11.36
N THR A 54 -9.41 -28.91 11.36
CA THR A 54 -10.88 -28.85 11.21
C THR A 54 -11.61 -28.63 12.54
N ALA A 55 -10.91 -28.77 13.66
CA ALA A 55 -11.43 -28.56 15.00
C ALA A 55 -10.36 -28.03 15.94
N ILE A 56 -10.76 -27.24 16.93
CA ILE A 56 -9.88 -26.79 18.01
C ILE A 56 -9.71 -27.97 18.99
N PRO A 57 -8.48 -28.31 19.39
CA PRO A 57 -8.20 -29.31 20.41
C PRO A 57 -9.03 -29.03 21.68
N THR A 58 -9.65 -30.06 22.24
CA THR A 58 -10.62 -29.91 23.36
C THR A 58 -9.92 -29.39 24.63
N GLU A 59 -8.62 -29.59 24.71
CA GLU A 59 -7.72 -29.11 25.75
C GLU A 59 -7.71 -27.58 25.84
N PHE A 60 -7.91 -26.87 24.71
CA PHE A 60 -7.95 -25.41 24.67
C PHE A 60 -9.28 -24.82 25.19
N ALA A 61 -10.36 -25.61 25.21
CA ALA A 61 -11.64 -25.18 25.77
C ALA A 61 -11.59 -24.99 27.30
N ASN A 62 -10.62 -25.63 27.96
CA ASN A 62 -10.40 -25.55 29.40
C ASN A 62 -9.51 -24.37 29.82
N VAL A 63 -8.94 -23.64 28.86
CA VAL A 63 -8.11 -22.46 29.10
C VAL A 63 -9.00 -21.22 28.96
N ALA A 64 -9.44 -20.67 30.09
CA ALA A 64 -10.38 -19.54 30.13
C ALA A 64 -9.96 -18.31 29.28
N PRO A 65 -8.68 -17.92 29.24
CA PRO A 65 -8.21 -16.86 28.35
C PRO A 65 -8.44 -17.15 26.85
N LEU A 66 -8.17 -18.39 26.41
CA LEU A 66 -8.39 -18.82 25.03
C LEU A 66 -9.88 -18.87 24.70
N ARG A 67 -10.71 -19.35 25.62
CA ARG A 67 -12.17 -19.32 25.46
C ARG A 67 -12.70 -17.90 25.26
N CYS A 68 -12.21 -16.93 26.04
CA CYS A 68 -12.61 -15.53 25.90
C CYS A 68 -12.20 -14.93 24.53
N ALA A 69 -11.00 -15.24 24.04
CA ALA A 69 -10.55 -14.82 22.73
C ALA A 69 -11.41 -15.43 21.60
N PHE A 70 -11.76 -16.72 21.71
CA PHE A 70 -12.68 -17.36 20.77
C PHE A 70 -14.10 -16.81 20.87
N ASP A 71 -14.59 -16.47 22.06
CA ASP A 71 -15.93 -15.86 22.17
C ASP A 71 -15.95 -14.47 21.53
N LEU A 72 -14.92 -13.64 21.76
CA LEU A 72 -14.80 -12.31 21.18
C LEU A 72 -14.76 -12.36 19.65
N ALA A 73 -13.89 -13.20 19.07
CA ALA A 73 -13.78 -13.31 17.63
C ALA A 73 -15.02 -13.97 17.00
N ASN A 74 -15.74 -14.84 17.72
CA ASN A 74 -17.05 -15.39 17.27
C ASN A 74 -18.15 -14.33 17.33
N THR A 75 -17.98 -13.28 18.13
CA THR A 75 -18.90 -12.14 18.21
C THR A 75 -18.62 -11.12 17.09
N ALA A 76 -17.38 -11.07 16.60
CA ALA A 76 -16.96 -10.21 15.50
C ALA A 76 -17.35 -10.74 14.10
N GLN A 77 -18.31 -11.67 14.02
CA GLN A 77 -18.85 -12.37 12.84
C GLN A 77 -18.74 -11.57 11.54
N LEU A 78 -17.68 -11.82 10.78
CA LEU A 78 -17.71 -11.69 9.33
C LEU A 78 -17.92 -13.09 8.77
N THR A 79 -19.01 -13.27 8.04
CA THR A 79 -19.21 -14.46 7.23
C THR A 79 -18.22 -14.45 6.06
N GLN A 80 -17.98 -15.62 5.45
CA GLN A 80 -17.09 -15.73 4.28
C GLN A 80 -17.56 -14.82 3.12
N GLU A 81 -18.87 -14.66 2.93
CA GLU A 81 -19.42 -13.76 1.90
C GLU A 81 -19.13 -12.29 2.21
N GLU A 82 -19.22 -11.88 3.47
CA GLU A 82 -18.88 -10.51 3.90
C GLU A 82 -17.37 -10.25 3.80
N GLU A 83 -16.52 -11.25 4.04
CA GLU A 83 -15.07 -11.18 3.84
C GLU A 83 -14.73 -10.96 2.36
N GLU A 84 -15.34 -11.74 1.46
CA GLU A 84 -15.15 -11.59 0.01
C GLU A 84 -15.63 -10.23 -0.51
N GLU A 85 -16.75 -9.71 0.01
CA GLU A 85 -17.25 -8.38 -0.35
C GLU A 85 -16.32 -7.25 0.18
N LEU A 86 -15.79 -7.40 1.39
CA LEU A 86 -14.81 -6.46 1.93
C LEU A 86 -13.51 -6.47 1.13
N GLU A 87 -12.98 -7.65 0.77
CA GLU A 87 -11.77 -7.77 -0.04
C GLU A 87 -11.95 -7.15 -1.43
N LYS A 88 -13.08 -7.43 -2.11
CA LYS A 88 -13.43 -6.76 -3.38
C LYS A 88 -13.49 -5.24 -3.22
N ARG A 89 -14.05 -4.75 -2.12
CA ARG A 89 -14.15 -3.31 -1.84
C ARG A 89 -12.78 -2.70 -1.61
N GLU A 90 -11.89 -3.37 -0.90
CA GLU A 90 -10.52 -2.92 -0.67
C GLU A 90 -9.72 -2.85 -1.97
N ILE A 91 -9.81 -3.88 -2.82
CA ILE A 91 -9.18 -3.90 -4.16
C ILE A 91 -9.69 -2.71 -4.98
N PHE A 92 -11.01 -2.49 -5.02
CA PHE A 92 -11.59 -1.36 -5.74
C PHE A 92 -11.07 -0.01 -5.24
N ILE A 93 -11.05 0.20 -3.92
CA ILE A 93 -10.56 1.46 -3.32
C ILE A 93 -9.08 1.68 -3.65
N HIS A 94 -8.28 0.63 -3.58
CA HIS A 94 -6.86 0.66 -3.90
C HIS A 94 -6.62 1.04 -5.37
N ASP A 95 -7.33 0.38 -6.30
CA ASP A 95 -7.21 0.66 -7.73
C ASP A 95 -7.62 2.10 -8.07
N GLN A 96 -8.72 2.59 -7.47
CA GLN A 96 -9.15 3.99 -7.64
C GLN A 96 -8.10 4.98 -7.13
N ARG A 97 -7.52 4.74 -5.95
CA ARG A 97 -6.44 5.58 -5.41
C ARG A 97 -5.23 5.59 -6.33
N ASN A 98 -4.82 4.43 -6.83
CA ASN A 98 -3.67 4.32 -7.72
C ASN A 98 -3.90 5.00 -9.06
N ALA A 99 -5.12 4.91 -9.61
CA ALA A 99 -5.48 5.63 -10.82
C ALA A 99 -5.37 7.16 -10.65
N ILE A 100 -5.86 7.69 -9.52
CA ILE A 100 -5.76 9.12 -9.19
C ILE A 100 -4.30 9.55 -9.01
N ILE A 101 -3.52 8.78 -8.25
CA ILE A 101 -2.09 9.06 -8.03
C ILE A 101 -1.34 9.10 -9.36
N LYS A 102 -1.60 8.13 -10.24
CA LYS A 102 -0.99 8.08 -11.57
C LYS A 102 -1.38 9.28 -12.42
N ALA A 103 -2.67 9.63 -12.47
CA ALA A 103 -3.16 10.78 -13.21
C ALA A 103 -2.55 12.10 -12.69
N MET A 104 -2.46 12.27 -11.37
CA MET A 104 -1.84 13.45 -10.76
C MET A 104 -0.36 13.54 -11.09
N LYS A 105 0.39 12.43 -10.99
CA LYS A 105 1.81 12.38 -11.34
C LYS A 105 2.02 12.76 -12.81
N GLN A 106 1.25 12.16 -13.71
CA GLN A 106 1.32 12.46 -15.15
C GLN A 106 0.95 13.91 -15.45
N GLY A 107 -0.07 14.46 -14.79
CA GLY A 107 -0.46 15.86 -14.97
C GLY A 107 0.61 16.85 -14.49
N ILE A 108 1.27 16.56 -13.37
CA ILE A 108 2.39 17.38 -12.88
C ILE A 108 3.58 17.31 -13.83
N GLU A 109 3.95 16.10 -14.26
CA GLU A 109 5.06 15.88 -15.19
C GLU A 109 4.82 16.61 -16.52
N GLN A 110 3.64 16.42 -17.13
CA GLN A 110 3.24 17.13 -18.34
C GLN A 110 3.20 18.65 -18.15
N GLY A 111 2.70 19.14 -17.02
CA GLY A 111 2.65 20.57 -16.72
C GLY A 111 4.04 21.19 -16.61
N ILE A 112 4.99 20.49 -15.97
CA ILE A 112 6.39 20.92 -15.89
C ILE A 112 7.03 20.93 -17.27
N GLU A 113 6.89 19.85 -18.05
CA GLU A 113 7.45 19.76 -19.40
C GLU A 113 6.91 20.87 -20.32
N GLN A 114 5.59 21.08 -20.31
CA GLN A 114 4.95 22.17 -21.07
C GLN A 114 5.44 23.55 -20.62
N GLY A 115 5.58 23.77 -19.31
CA GLY A 115 6.10 25.02 -18.77
C GLY A 115 7.54 25.31 -19.22
N VAL A 116 8.42 24.32 -19.12
CA VAL A 116 9.81 24.42 -19.58
C VAL A 116 9.88 24.71 -21.08
N GLN A 117 9.09 24.00 -21.89
CA GLN A 117 9.08 24.23 -23.34
C GLN A 117 8.49 25.60 -23.70
N ALA A 118 7.44 26.05 -23.01
CA ALA A 118 6.85 27.37 -23.21
C ALA A 118 7.85 28.48 -22.86
N GLU A 119 8.62 28.33 -21.78
CA GLU A 119 9.68 29.27 -21.39
C GLU A 119 10.80 29.30 -22.43
N LYS A 120 11.28 28.14 -22.90
CA LYS A 120 12.28 28.05 -23.98
C LYS A 120 11.83 28.81 -25.22
N ILE A 121 10.58 28.61 -25.67
CA ILE A 121 10.01 29.31 -26.82
C ILE A 121 9.91 30.81 -26.57
N ALA A 122 9.50 31.23 -25.37
CA ALA A 122 9.40 32.65 -25.02
C ALA A 122 10.77 33.34 -25.05
N ILE A 123 11.81 32.71 -24.50
CA ILE A 123 13.18 33.21 -24.55
C ILE A 123 13.66 33.26 -26.01
N ALA A 124 13.46 32.19 -26.78
CA ALA A 124 13.86 32.17 -28.19
C ALA A 124 13.22 33.30 -28.99
N ARG A 125 11.90 33.52 -28.84
CA ARG A 125 11.17 34.61 -29.52
C ARG A 125 11.75 35.99 -29.21
N ASN A 126 12.15 36.24 -27.98
CA ASN A 126 12.77 37.51 -27.56
C ASN A 126 14.20 37.69 -28.07
N LEU A 127 14.83 36.64 -28.62
CA LEU A 127 16.19 36.67 -29.12
C LEU A 127 16.28 36.60 -30.66
N LEU A 128 15.16 36.34 -31.35
CA LEU A 128 15.14 36.17 -32.81
C LEU A 128 15.62 37.40 -33.58
N ASP A 129 15.41 38.60 -33.05
CA ASP A 129 15.80 39.86 -33.68
C ASP A 129 17.29 40.20 -33.51
N VAL A 130 17.97 39.58 -32.55
CA VAL A 130 19.37 39.89 -32.19
C VAL A 130 20.34 38.76 -32.52
N LEU A 131 19.92 37.50 -32.40
CA LEU A 131 20.81 36.33 -32.48
C LEU A 131 20.44 35.42 -33.67
N ASP A 132 21.41 34.63 -34.14
CA ASP A 132 21.19 33.56 -35.13
C ASP A 132 20.62 32.28 -34.48
N ASP A 133 20.14 31.35 -35.31
CA ASP A 133 19.47 30.14 -34.84
C ASP A 133 20.39 29.22 -34.03
N ALA A 134 21.67 29.13 -34.42
CA ALA A 134 22.68 28.37 -33.70
C ALA A 134 22.92 28.92 -32.28
N THR A 135 23.02 30.23 -32.12
CA THR A 135 23.21 30.85 -30.80
C THR A 135 21.94 30.73 -29.94
N ILE A 136 20.75 30.87 -30.52
CA ILE A 136 19.48 30.68 -29.81
C ILE A 136 19.34 29.25 -29.31
N SER A 137 19.66 28.27 -30.15
CA SER A 137 19.72 26.86 -29.76
C SER A 137 20.66 26.64 -28.58
N ALA A 138 21.88 27.16 -28.66
CA ALA A 138 22.87 27.04 -27.58
C ALA A 138 22.43 27.70 -26.26
N LYS A 139 21.64 28.78 -26.29
CA LYS A 139 21.19 29.51 -25.09
C LYS A 139 19.94 28.93 -24.45
N THR A 140 19.04 28.36 -25.25
CA THR A 140 17.74 27.86 -24.78
C THR A 140 17.71 26.33 -24.62
N GLY A 141 18.69 25.63 -25.22
CA GLY A 141 18.72 24.17 -25.25
C GLY A 141 17.56 23.57 -26.07
N MET A 142 17.07 24.29 -27.08
CA MET A 142 16.16 23.77 -28.12
C MET A 142 16.96 23.41 -29.39
N ALA A 143 16.38 22.65 -30.31
CA ALA A 143 17.05 22.33 -31.58
C ALA A 143 17.16 23.57 -32.48
N GLU A 144 18.24 23.68 -33.27
CA GLU A 144 18.40 24.77 -34.25
C GLU A 144 17.24 24.83 -35.26
N GLU A 145 16.70 23.67 -35.65
CA GLU A 145 15.53 23.57 -36.52
C GLU A 145 14.27 24.18 -35.89
N GLU A 146 14.09 24.05 -34.57
CA GLU A 146 12.98 24.67 -33.84
C GLU A 146 13.13 26.20 -33.83
N ALA A 147 14.35 26.70 -33.59
CA ALA A 147 14.63 28.15 -33.65
C ALA A 147 14.38 28.72 -35.04
N ALA A 148 14.84 28.05 -36.10
CA ALA A 148 14.60 28.45 -37.49
C ALA A 148 13.10 28.46 -37.84
N SER A 149 12.35 27.45 -37.37
CA SER A 149 10.90 27.35 -37.60
C SER A 149 10.13 28.50 -36.94
N LEU A 150 10.60 29.01 -35.80
CA LEU A 150 9.99 30.17 -35.14
C LEU A 150 10.11 31.46 -35.97
N ARG A 151 11.16 31.62 -36.79
CA ARG A 151 11.25 32.75 -37.75
C ARG A 151 10.30 32.58 -38.92
N GLY A 152 10.21 31.37 -39.48
CA GLY A 152 9.39 31.07 -40.66
C GLY A 152 7.88 31.22 -40.45
N ASN A 153 7.41 31.16 -39.20
CA ASN A 153 6.00 31.33 -38.82
C ASN A 153 5.60 32.78 -38.47
N SER A 154 6.46 33.78 -38.72
CA SER A 154 6.19 35.20 -38.44
C SER A 154 5.52 35.94 -39.62
N GLY A 155 4.85 35.20 -40.52
CA GLY A 155 4.14 35.74 -41.69
C GLY A 155 2.69 36.11 -41.42
#